data_AF-X0S0W2-F1
#
_entry.id   AF-X0S0W2-F1
#
_cell.length_a   1.000
_cell.length_b   1.000
_cell.length_c   1.000
_cell.angle_alpha   90.00
_cell.angle_beta   90.00
_cell.angle_gamma   90.00
#
_symmetry.space_group_name_H-M   'P 1'
#
loop_
_entity.id
_entity.type
_entity.pdbx_description
1 polymer ?
#
loop_
_entity_poly.entity_id
_entity_poly.type
_entity_poly.pdbx_seq_one_letter_code
_entity_poly.pdbx_strand_id
1 'polypeptide(L)'
;MKKIPWGPIRSSLTQYFSFGAIKEIIGYTGLNMSQLAHLEQKSKGGASKSELLSAIDKQIGLMNPESAGQVASICCEEMLRCKKDLSEEMERVLSRVGWKFSGTSLIPIEIFDLSELTELPEEAHADLEKAATRLRDGDLSGSLSACCGALDSVTASIYREFSLGDPNKASFQERISKSLNAIGSKDGLDKELQEITWTEEDIKMFTNNLSGSLNQAAFVMQKLRSNMGDVHGTKPAINALVFDSIKWS
;
A
#
# COMPACT_ATOMS: atom_id res chain seq x y z
N MET A 1 14.28 -0.51 2.32
CA MET A 1 13.37 0.62 1.99
C MET A 1 13.01 0.56 0.52
N LYS A 2 11.72 0.63 0.18
CA LYS A 2 11.28 0.77 -1.21
C LYS A 2 11.87 2.07 -1.78
N LYS A 3 12.26 2.06 -3.06
CA LYS A 3 12.87 3.22 -3.74
C LYS A 3 11.77 4.22 -4.10
N ILE A 4 11.93 5.50 -3.71
CA ILE A 4 11.01 6.56 -4.15
C ILE A 4 11.12 6.69 -5.68
N PRO A 5 10.02 6.57 -6.42
CA PRO A 5 10.03 6.59 -7.88
C PRO A 5 10.26 8.02 -8.37
N TRP A 6 11.41 8.22 -9.01
CA TRP A 6 11.80 9.52 -9.58
C TRP A 6 10.89 9.99 -10.74
N GLY A 7 10.32 9.06 -11.52
CA GLY A 7 9.55 9.38 -12.73
C GLY A 7 8.34 10.32 -12.51
N PRO A 8 7.44 10.04 -11.55
CA PRO A 8 6.35 10.95 -11.19
C PRO A 8 6.84 12.32 -10.73
N ILE A 9 7.89 12.37 -9.92
CA ILE A 9 8.47 13.62 -9.38
C ILE A 9 9.03 14.48 -10.53
N ARG A 10 9.81 13.86 -11.42
CA ARG A 10 10.35 14.48 -12.63
C ARG A 10 9.25 15.07 -13.52
N SER A 11 8.15 14.34 -13.69
CA SER A 11 7.01 14.80 -14.48
C SER A 11 6.37 16.04 -13.86
N SER A 12 6.17 16.03 -12.55
CA SER A 12 5.66 17.18 -11.80
C SER A 12 6.60 18.39 -11.83
N LEU A 13 7.91 18.20 -11.73
CA LEU A 13 8.91 19.26 -11.92
C LEU A 13 8.77 19.92 -13.30
N THR A 14 8.64 19.12 -14.35
CA THR A 14 8.51 19.59 -15.73
C THR A 14 7.28 20.47 -15.92
N GLN A 15 6.15 20.03 -15.38
CA GLN A 15 4.84 20.63 -15.60
C GLN A 15 4.61 21.89 -14.74
N TYR A 16 5.04 21.87 -13.48
CA TYR A 16 4.62 22.88 -12.50
C TYR A 16 5.70 23.89 -12.12
N PHE A 17 6.97 23.63 -12.46
CA PHE A 17 8.08 24.49 -12.06
C PHE A 17 8.83 25.10 -13.24
N SER A 18 9.36 26.31 -13.04
CA SER A 18 10.23 26.98 -14.02
C SER A 18 11.63 26.36 -14.01
N PHE A 19 12.44 26.64 -15.03
CA PHE A 19 13.83 26.15 -15.07
C PHE A 19 14.62 26.57 -13.83
N GLY A 20 14.50 27.84 -13.41
CA GLY A 20 15.15 28.37 -12.23
C GLY A 20 14.67 27.67 -10.96
N ALA A 21 13.35 27.53 -10.79
CA ALA A 21 12.78 26.85 -9.64
C ALA A 21 13.22 25.38 -9.54
N ILE A 22 13.35 24.68 -10.67
CA ILE A 22 13.91 23.31 -10.69
C ILE A 22 15.35 23.31 -10.17
N LYS A 23 16.21 24.25 -10.60
CA LYS A 23 17.60 24.31 -10.08
C LYS A 23 17.65 24.62 -8.59
N GLU A 24 16.76 25.48 -8.09
CA GLU A 24 16.66 25.79 -6.66
C GLU A 24 16.24 24.56 -5.85
N ILE A 25 15.14 23.90 -6.24
CA ILE A 25 14.62 22.69 -5.57
C ILE A 25 15.69 21.60 -5.54
N ILE A 26 16.32 21.33 -6.69
CA ILE A 26 17.36 20.30 -6.82
C ILE A 26 18.61 20.66 -6.01
N GLY A 27 18.90 21.95 -5.83
CA GLY A 27 20.01 22.42 -5.01
C GLY A 27 19.96 21.95 -3.55
N TYR A 28 18.78 21.63 -3.02
CA TYR A 28 18.62 21.09 -1.66
C TYR A 28 18.84 19.58 -1.55
N THR A 29 18.86 18.86 -2.66
CA THR A 29 18.86 17.37 -2.69
C THR A 29 20.22 16.72 -2.53
N GLY A 30 21.30 17.51 -2.49
CA GLY A 30 22.68 17.00 -2.47
C GLY A 30 23.23 16.59 -3.84
N LEU A 31 22.48 16.82 -4.93
CA LEU A 31 22.98 16.65 -6.30
C LEU A 31 24.15 17.58 -6.60
N ASN A 32 25.07 17.15 -7.47
CA ASN A 32 26.25 17.93 -7.81
C ASN A 32 25.86 19.07 -8.77
N MET A 33 25.60 20.24 -8.18
CA MET A 33 25.20 21.44 -8.93
C MET A 33 26.29 21.97 -9.86
N SER A 34 27.57 21.67 -9.59
CA SER A 34 28.67 22.05 -10.49
C SER A 34 28.55 21.35 -11.85
N GLN A 35 28.02 20.12 -11.89
CA GLN A 35 27.76 19.41 -13.14
C GLN A 35 26.55 19.99 -13.91
N LEU A 36 25.69 20.77 -13.26
CA LEU A 36 24.51 21.42 -13.85
C LEU A 36 24.74 22.93 -14.09
N ALA A 37 25.90 23.47 -13.72
CA ALA A 37 26.18 24.90 -13.78
C ALA A 37 26.13 25.45 -15.21
N HIS A 38 26.65 24.69 -16.18
CA HIS A 38 26.67 25.06 -17.60
C HIS A 38 25.28 25.13 -18.25
N LEU A 39 24.26 24.54 -17.61
CA LEU A 39 22.88 24.58 -18.09
C LEU A 39 22.21 25.87 -17.60
N GLU A 40 22.18 26.86 -18.49
CA GLU A 40 21.55 28.16 -18.26
C GLU A 40 20.43 28.39 -19.27
N GLN A 41 19.27 28.85 -18.79
CA GLN A 41 18.17 29.24 -19.65
C GLN A 41 18.44 30.65 -20.22
N LYS A 42 18.49 30.78 -21.55
CA LYS A 42 18.75 32.04 -22.27
C LYS A 42 17.69 32.26 -23.35
N SER A 43 17.49 33.52 -23.76
CA SER A 43 16.53 33.88 -24.82
C SER A 43 16.89 33.31 -26.20
N LYS A 44 18.18 33.05 -26.46
CA LYS A 44 18.68 32.31 -27.62
C LYS A 44 19.83 31.39 -27.21
N GLY A 45 19.81 30.14 -27.67
CA GLY A 45 20.90 29.18 -27.48
C GLY A 45 21.14 28.71 -26.04
N GLY A 46 20.14 28.84 -25.15
CA GLY A 46 20.21 28.33 -23.78
C GLY A 46 19.64 26.92 -23.64
N ALA A 47 19.89 26.30 -22.50
CA ALA A 47 19.36 24.98 -22.17
C ALA A 47 17.84 25.03 -21.91
N SER A 48 17.15 24.02 -22.40
CA SER A 48 15.75 23.75 -22.13
C SER A 48 15.56 23.06 -20.78
N LYS A 49 14.33 23.09 -20.24
CA LYS A 49 13.98 22.31 -19.04
C LYS A 49 14.24 20.82 -19.23
N SER A 50 13.97 20.29 -20.43
CA SER A 50 14.18 18.89 -20.75
C SER A 50 15.66 18.49 -20.69
N GLU A 51 16.57 19.36 -21.14
CA GLU A 51 18.02 19.14 -21.03
C GLU A 51 18.49 19.19 -19.58
N LEU A 52 17.99 20.13 -18.78
CA LEU A 52 18.25 20.18 -17.33
C LEU A 52 17.79 18.90 -16.62
N LEU A 53 16.56 18.47 -16.87
CA LEU A 53 16.00 17.27 -16.27
C LEU A 53 16.74 16.01 -16.72
N SER A 54 17.15 15.94 -17.99
CA SER A 54 17.94 14.79 -18.48
C SER A 54 19.32 14.71 -17.81
N ALA A 55 19.94 15.85 -17.51
CA ALA A 55 21.20 15.88 -16.76
C ALA A 55 20.99 15.46 -15.29
N ILE A 56 19.87 15.83 -14.68
CA ILE A 56 19.47 15.36 -13.35
C ILE A 56 19.21 13.85 -13.36
N ASP A 57 18.46 13.34 -14.35
CA ASP A 57 18.18 11.92 -14.54
C ASP A 57 19.47 11.10 -14.60
N LYS A 58 20.49 11.61 -15.32
CA LYS A 58 21.80 10.97 -15.42
C LYS A 58 22.50 10.86 -14.08
N GLN A 59 22.48 11.92 -13.26
CA GLN A 59 23.09 11.87 -11.93
C GLN A 59 22.35 10.90 -11.01
N ILE A 60 21.01 10.95 -10.98
CA ILE A 60 20.19 10.04 -10.16
C ILE A 60 20.36 8.58 -10.61
N GLY A 61 20.49 8.33 -11.91
CA GLY A 61 20.72 7.00 -12.47
C GLY A 61 22.07 6.39 -12.09
N LEU A 62 23.05 7.20 -11.69
CA LEU A 62 24.36 6.75 -11.22
C LEU A 62 24.41 6.53 -9.69
N MET A 63 23.39 6.95 -8.96
CA MET A 63 23.32 6.79 -7.51
C MET A 63 22.89 5.38 -7.11
N ASN A 64 23.29 4.97 -5.91
CA ASN A 64 22.70 3.80 -5.27
C ASN A 64 21.20 4.06 -4.95
N PRO A 65 20.38 3.01 -4.73
CA PRO A 65 18.95 3.17 -4.49
C PRO A 65 18.58 4.07 -3.30
N GLU A 66 19.39 4.06 -2.23
CA GLU A 66 19.16 4.84 -1.02
C GLU A 66 19.35 6.33 -1.27
N SER A 67 20.48 6.72 -1.86
CA SER A 67 20.77 8.12 -2.21
C SER A 67 19.78 8.66 -3.25
N ALA A 68 19.40 7.85 -4.23
CA ALA A 68 18.35 8.23 -5.18
C ALA A 68 16.98 8.45 -4.50
N GLY A 69 16.66 7.64 -3.48
CA GLY A 69 15.48 7.82 -2.65
C GLY A 69 15.53 9.12 -1.85
N GLN A 70 16.66 9.44 -1.22
CA GLN A 70 16.84 10.69 -0.47
C GLN A 70 16.66 11.93 -1.36
N VAL A 71 17.26 11.93 -2.55
CA VAL A 71 17.08 13.02 -3.54
C VAL A 71 15.60 13.21 -3.87
N ALA A 72 14.89 12.11 -4.13
CA ALA A 72 13.48 12.14 -4.46
C ALA A 72 12.62 12.66 -3.30
N SER A 73 12.88 12.25 -2.05
CA SER A 73 12.16 12.75 -0.86
C SER A 73 12.32 14.25 -0.69
N ILE A 74 13.57 14.73 -0.68
CA ILE A 74 13.89 16.15 -0.48
C ILE A 74 13.27 16.98 -1.61
N CYS A 75 13.33 16.48 -2.86
CA CYS A 75 12.72 17.14 -3.99
C CYS A 75 11.19 17.29 -3.81
N CYS A 76 10.50 16.23 -3.39
CA CYS A 76 9.07 16.28 -3.09
C CYS A 76 8.72 17.29 -2.00
N GLU A 77 9.49 17.29 -0.91
CA GLU A 77 9.32 18.21 0.22
C GLU A 77 9.46 19.67 -0.21
N GLU A 78 10.51 20.00 -0.96
CA GLU A 78 10.74 21.36 -1.43
C GLU A 78 9.70 21.79 -2.49
N MET A 79 9.22 20.86 -3.34
CA MET A 79 8.13 21.15 -4.28
C MET A 79 6.84 21.58 -3.53
N LEU A 80 6.44 20.85 -2.48
CA LEU A 80 5.25 21.18 -1.70
C LEU A 80 5.43 22.44 -0.87
N ARG A 81 6.65 22.71 -0.40
CA ARG A 81 7.00 23.95 0.28
C ARG A 81 6.83 25.16 -0.65
N CYS A 82 7.33 25.07 -1.88
CA CYS A 82 7.21 26.11 -2.89
C CYS A 82 5.76 26.29 -3.37
N LYS A 83 5.00 25.20 -3.46
CA LYS A 83 3.67 25.19 -4.06
C LYS A 83 2.71 24.27 -3.31
N LYS A 84 2.03 24.81 -2.29
CA LYS A 84 1.14 24.05 -1.40
C LYS A 84 -0.07 23.45 -2.11
N ASP A 85 -0.58 24.10 -3.16
CA ASP A 85 -1.70 23.63 -3.99
C ASP A 85 -1.34 22.42 -4.86
N LEU A 86 -0.06 22.03 -4.91
CA LEU A 86 0.39 20.84 -5.64
C LEU A 86 0.17 19.53 -4.86
N SER A 87 -0.26 19.59 -3.59
CA SER A 87 -0.39 18.41 -2.72
C SER A 87 -1.33 17.35 -3.28
N GLU A 88 -2.51 17.74 -3.77
CA GLU A 88 -3.51 16.80 -4.31
C GLU A 88 -2.98 16.07 -5.54
N GLU A 89 -2.31 16.78 -6.44
CA GLU A 89 -1.74 16.18 -7.65
C GLU A 89 -0.57 15.26 -7.31
N MET A 90 0.29 15.66 -6.37
CA MET A 90 1.40 14.82 -5.94
C MET A 90 0.92 13.56 -5.22
N GLU A 91 -0.11 13.66 -4.38
CA GLU A 91 -0.77 12.51 -3.77
C GLU A 91 -1.38 11.58 -4.83
N ARG A 92 -2.03 12.14 -5.86
CA ARG A 92 -2.58 11.37 -6.99
C ARG A 92 -1.53 10.59 -7.78
N VAL A 93 -0.35 11.17 -8.05
CA VAL A 93 0.69 10.50 -8.86
C VAL A 93 1.57 9.56 -8.04
N LEU A 94 1.82 9.87 -6.76
CA LEU A 94 2.67 9.04 -5.88
C LEU A 94 1.92 7.85 -5.30
N SER A 95 0.63 7.98 -4.99
CA SER A 95 -0.19 6.85 -4.51
C SER A 95 -0.22 5.70 -5.51
N ARG A 96 -0.30 6.02 -6.81
CA ARG A 96 -0.22 5.08 -7.94
C ARG A 96 1.05 4.25 -8.02
N VAL A 97 2.10 4.67 -7.32
CA VAL A 97 3.39 3.98 -7.28
C VAL A 97 3.77 3.57 -5.85
N GLY A 98 2.79 3.56 -4.95
CA GLY A 98 2.94 3.06 -3.59
C GLY A 98 3.56 4.06 -2.60
N TRP A 99 3.32 5.36 -2.77
CA TRP A 99 3.83 6.41 -1.87
C TRP A 99 2.76 7.42 -1.48
N LYS A 100 2.82 7.95 -0.25
CA LYS A 100 1.88 8.92 0.29
C LYS A 100 2.61 9.99 1.13
N PHE A 101 2.04 11.18 1.25
CA PHE A 101 2.49 12.18 2.22
C PHE A 101 1.87 11.97 3.62
N SER A 102 2.70 12.15 4.64
CA SER A 102 2.31 12.35 6.03
C SER A 102 2.88 13.70 6.49
N GLY A 103 2.06 14.75 6.45
CA GLY A 103 2.56 16.12 6.60
C GLY A 103 3.45 16.52 5.42
N THR A 104 4.72 16.80 5.69
CA THR A 104 5.73 17.05 4.64
C THR A 104 6.50 15.79 4.24
N SER A 105 6.47 14.74 5.06
CA SER A 105 7.30 13.56 4.84
C SER A 105 6.65 12.59 3.86
N LEU A 106 7.45 12.03 2.95
CA LEU A 106 7.00 11.00 2.01
C LEU A 106 7.22 9.61 2.61
N ILE A 107 6.15 8.82 2.72
CA ILE A 107 6.17 7.47 3.28
C ILE A 107 5.69 6.45 2.24
N PRO A 108 6.26 5.23 2.22
CA PRO A 108 5.73 4.17 1.37
C PRO A 108 4.33 3.78 1.87
N ILE A 109 3.44 3.49 0.92
CA ILE A 109 2.14 2.88 1.22
C ILE A 109 2.40 1.40 1.47
N GLU A 110 2.75 1.08 2.71
CA GLU A 110 2.88 -0.28 3.22
C GLU A 110 1.55 -0.68 3.86
N ILE A 111 0.58 -1.02 3.01
CA ILE A 111 -0.67 -1.65 3.48
C ILE A 111 -0.59 -3.16 3.27
N PHE A 112 0.29 -3.61 2.37
CA PHE A 112 0.52 -5.00 2.03
C PHE A 112 1.95 -5.14 1.51
N ASP A 113 2.82 -5.89 2.20
CA ASP A 113 4.11 -6.25 1.62
C ASP A 113 3.96 -7.54 0.82
N LEU A 114 4.25 -7.50 -0.48
CA LEU A 114 4.07 -8.66 -1.36
C LEU A 114 5.01 -9.81 -1.00
N SER A 115 6.07 -9.56 -0.23
CA SER A 115 6.88 -10.63 0.35
C SER A 115 6.12 -11.46 1.39
N GLU A 116 5.10 -10.92 2.03
CA GLU A 116 4.27 -11.67 3.00
C GLU A 116 3.37 -12.70 2.29
N LEU A 117 3.14 -12.57 0.97
CA LEU A 117 2.38 -13.57 0.21
C LEU A 117 3.00 -14.97 0.33
N THR A 118 4.32 -15.10 0.48
CA THR A 118 4.96 -16.41 0.62
C THR A 118 4.56 -17.16 1.89
N GLU A 119 4.05 -16.45 2.90
CA GLU A 119 3.57 -17.02 4.16
C GLU A 119 2.05 -17.25 4.15
N LEU A 120 1.34 -16.82 3.09
CA LEU A 120 -0.10 -16.93 2.94
C LEU A 120 -0.50 -18.06 1.96
N PRO A 121 -1.72 -18.62 2.07
CA PRO A 121 -2.21 -19.64 1.14
C PRO A 121 -2.23 -19.14 -0.32
N GLU A 122 -1.77 -19.97 -1.26
CA GLU A 122 -1.68 -19.63 -2.69
C GLU A 122 -3.03 -19.19 -3.27
N GLU A 123 -4.13 -19.75 -2.76
CA GLU A 123 -5.50 -19.41 -3.20
C GLU A 123 -5.87 -17.94 -2.91
N ALA A 124 -5.21 -17.30 -1.94
CA ALA A 124 -5.42 -15.90 -1.61
C ALA A 124 -4.61 -14.93 -2.48
N HIS A 125 -3.51 -15.39 -3.09
CA HIS A 125 -2.48 -14.50 -3.65
C HIS A 125 -3.04 -13.58 -4.73
N ALA A 126 -3.75 -14.14 -5.71
CA ALA A 126 -4.29 -13.36 -6.83
C ALA A 126 -5.29 -12.28 -6.36
N ASP A 127 -6.11 -12.59 -5.35
CA ASP A 127 -7.08 -11.66 -4.81
C ASP A 127 -6.42 -10.58 -3.94
N LEU A 128 -5.38 -10.91 -3.19
CA LEU A 128 -4.58 -9.96 -2.41
C LEU A 128 -3.76 -9.01 -3.29
N GLU A 129 -3.11 -9.54 -4.35
CA GLU A 129 -2.44 -8.72 -5.36
C GLU A 129 -3.41 -7.76 -6.06
N LYS A 130 -4.60 -8.26 -6.39
CA LYS A 130 -5.69 -7.46 -6.96
C LYS A 130 -6.17 -6.39 -5.98
N ALA A 131 -6.31 -6.71 -4.70
CA ALA A 131 -6.67 -5.75 -3.67
C ALA A 131 -5.64 -4.62 -3.56
N ALA A 132 -4.36 -4.97 -3.43
CA ALA A 132 -3.25 -4.02 -3.35
C ALA A 132 -3.17 -3.12 -4.60
N THR A 133 -3.35 -3.70 -5.79
CA THR A 133 -3.37 -2.96 -7.07
C THR A 133 -4.52 -1.96 -7.12
N ARG A 134 -5.73 -2.39 -6.76
CA ARG A 134 -6.93 -1.53 -6.77
C ARG A 134 -6.82 -0.40 -5.76
N LEU A 135 -6.31 -0.69 -4.56
CA LEU A 135 -6.05 0.29 -3.52
C LEU A 135 -5.07 1.38 -3.97
N ARG A 136 -3.95 0.96 -4.57
CA ARG A 136 -2.93 1.83 -5.17
C ARG A 136 -3.53 2.73 -6.25
N ASP A 137 -4.45 2.20 -7.04
CA ASP A 137 -5.10 2.92 -8.14
C ASP A 137 -6.28 3.80 -7.67
N GLY A 138 -6.60 3.79 -6.36
CA GLY A 138 -7.68 4.57 -5.74
C GLY A 138 -9.06 3.92 -5.81
N ASP A 139 -9.15 2.67 -6.29
CA ASP A 139 -10.36 1.85 -6.34
C ASP A 139 -10.61 1.17 -4.98
N LEU A 140 -11.13 1.95 -4.03
CA LEU A 140 -11.39 1.51 -2.65
C LEU A 140 -12.46 0.40 -2.58
N SER A 141 -13.56 0.54 -3.32
CA SER A 141 -14.65 -0.44 -3.38
C SER A 141 -14.18 -1.77 -3.97
N GLY A 142 -13.38 -1.69 -5.03
CA GLY A 142 -12.82 -2.84 -5.66
C GLY A 142 -11.72 -3.50 -4.84
N SER A 143 -10.92 -2.74 -4.09
CA SER A 143 -9.93 -3.26 -3.14
C SER A 143 -10.62 -4.07 -2.04
N LEU A 144 -11.64 -3.51 -1.40
CA LEU A 144 -12.42 -4.18 -0.36
C LEU A 144 -13.04 -5.48 -0.85
N SER A 145 -13.58 -5.46 -2.08
CA SER A 145 -14.19 -6.63 -2.70
C SER A 145 -13.17 -7.74 -2.96
N ALA A 146 -11.93 -7.37 -3.33
CA ALA A 146 -10.84 -8.32 -3.56
C ALA A 146 -10.31 -8.92 -2.25
N CYS A 147 -10.15 -8.14 -1.15
CA CYS A 147 -9.81 -8.68 0.17
C CYS A 147 -10.83 -9.73 0.66
N CYS A 148 -12.12 -9.46 0.48
CA CYS A 148 -13.14 -10.45 0.82
C CYS A 148 -13.10 -11.68 -0.11
N GLY A 149 -12.68 -11.49 -1.36
CA GLY A 149 -12.43 -12.56 -2.33
C GLY A 149 -11.30 -13.49 -1.88
N ALA A 150 -10.21 -12.95 -1.34
CA ALA A 150 -9.11 -13.75 -0.81
C ALA A 150 -9.58 -14.70 0.30
N LEU A 151 -10.34 -14.18 1.27
CA LEU A 151 -10.96 -15.00 2.32
C LEU A 151 -11.97 -16.01 1.75
N ASP A 152 -12.69 -15.64 0.69
CA ASP A 152 -13.61 -16.56 0.02
C ASP A 152 -12.87 -17.74 -0.59
N SER A 153 -11.78 -17.48 -1.30
CA SER A 153 -10.95 -18.47 -1.98
C SER A 153 -10.32 -19.44 -0.97
N VAL A 154 -9.74 -18.94 0.12
CA VAL A 154 -9.15 -19.77 1.19
C VAL A 154 -10.20 -20.63 1.86
N THR A 155 -11.31 -20.05 2.32
CA THR A 155 -12.35 -20.81 3.02
C THR A 155 -13.03 -21.83 2.08
N ALA A 156 -13.16 -21.53 0.79
CA ALA A 156 -13.67 -22.49 -0.19
C ALA A 156 -12.71 -23.68 -0.41
N SER A 157 -11.39 -23.44 -0.38
CA SER A 157 -10.38 -24.49 -0.44
C SER A 157 -10.47 -25.40 0.79
N ILE A 158 -10.48 -24.81 1.99
CA ILE A 158 -10.59 -25.55 3.27
C ILE A 158 -11.89 -26.35 3.34
N TYR A 159 -13.02 -25.78 2.92
CA TYR A 159 -14.30 -26.52 2.89
C TYR A 159 -14.24 -27.76 2.00
N ARG A 160 -13.51 -27.69 0.89
CA ARG A 160 -13.32 -28.81 -0.03
C ARG A 160 -12.39 -29.86 0.56
N GLU A 161 -11.26 -29.43 1.11
CA GLU A 161 -10.25 -30.30 1.71
C GLU A 161 -10.80 -31.07 2.92
N PHE A 162 -11.50 -30.37 3.82
CA PHE A 162 -12.03 -30.95 5.06
C PHE A 162 -13.50 -31.38 4.97
N SER A 163 -14.11 -31.34 3.78
CA SER A 163 -15.51 -31.77 3.53
C SER A 163 -16.54 -31.14 4.48
N LEU A 164 -16.47 -29.81 4.68
CA LEU A 164 -17.28 -29.07 5.67
C LEU A 164 -18.71 -28.72 5.18
N GLY A 165 -19.11 -29.21 4.00
CA GLY A 165 -20.40 -28.95 3.38
C GLY A 165 -20.35 -27.85 2.32
N ASP A 166 -21.49 -27.17 2.08
CA ASP A 166 -21.60 -26.11 1.07
C ASP A 166 -21.27 -24.74 1.71
N PRO A 167 -20.17 -24.07 1.29
CA PRO A 167 -19.78 -22.77 1.84
C PRO A 167 -20.83 -21.69 1.56
N ASN A 168 -21.65 -21.81 0.50
CA ASN A 168 -22.64 -20.77 0.15
C ASN A 168 -23.87 -20.75 1.08
N LYS A 169 -24.04 -21.80 1.91
CA LYS A 169 -25.15 -21.89 2.88
C LYS A 169 -24.78 -21.34 4.26
N ALA A 170 -23.49 -21.14 4.51
CA ALA A 170 -22.99 -20.60 5.77
C ALA A 170 -22.81 -19.09 5.68
N SER A 171 -23.03 -18.38 6.80
CA SER A 171 -22.69 -16.95 6.87
C SER A 171 -21.17 -16.76 6.73
N PHE A 172 -20.71 -15.56 6.37
CA PHE A 172 -19.28 -15.27 6.23
C PHE A 172 -18.49 -15.56 7.53
N GLN A 173 -19.05 -15.16 8.67
CA GLN A 173 -18.48 -15.47 10.00
C GLN A 173 -18.43 -16.98 10.26
N GLU A 174 -19.51 -17.70 9.96
CA GLU A 174 -19.58 -19.14 10.16
C GLU A 174 -18.56 -19.88 9.28
N ARG A 175 -18.36 -19.44 8.03
CA ARG A 175 -17.36 -20.01 7.13
C ARG A 175 -15.96 -19.86 7.68
N ILE A 176 -15.60 -18.66 8.14
CA ILE A 176 -14.28 -18.40 8.71
C ILE A 176 -14.08 -19.25 9.98
N SER A 177 -15.06 -19.23 10.89
CA SER A 177 -14.97 -20.00 12.14
C SER A 177 -14.86 -21.51 11.89
N LYS A 178 -15.65 -22.09 10.98
CA LYS A 178 -15.56 -23.51 10.60
C LYS A 178 -14.22 -23.84 9.98
N SER A 179 -13.68 -22.96 9.13
CA SER A 179 -12.39 -23.15 8.48
C SER A 179 -11.25 -23.14 9.48
N LEU A 180 -11.22 -22.15 10.40
CA LEU A 180 -10.21 -22.06 11.47
C LEU A 180 -10.21 -23.28 12.39
N ASN A 181 -11.40 -23.79 12.72
CA ASN A 181 -11.53 -25.01 13.53
C ASN A 181 -11.03 -26.26 12.77
N ALA A 182 -11.33 -26.37 11.47
CA ALA A 182 -10.96 -27.53 10.67
C ALA A 182 -9.43 -27.65 10.48
N ILE A 183 -8.75 -26.52 10.27
CA ILE A 183 -7.28 -26.49 10.14
C ILE A 183 -6.56 -26.60 11.49
N GLY A 184 -7.28 -26.65 12.61
CA GLY A 184 -6.69 -26.71 13.94
C GLY A 184 -5.86 -25.46 14.30
N SER A 185 -6.17 -24.30 13.71
CA SER A 185 -5.40 -23.05 13.91
C SER A 185 -5.29 -22.67 15.39
N LYS A 186 -6.36 -22.92 16.15
CA LYS A 186 -6.39 -22.69 17.60
C LYS A 186 -5.38 -23.57 18.34
N ASP A 187 -5.39 -24.86 18.04
CA ASP A 187 -4.53 -25.84 18.69
C ASP A 187 -3.05 -25.62 18.31
N GLY A 188 -2.78 -25.16 17.09
CA GLY A 188 -1.45 -24.73 16.66
C GLY A 188 -0.96 -23.52 17.46
N LEU A 189 -1.77 -22.46 17.53
CA LEU A 189 -1.44 -21.24 18.28
C LEU A 189 -1.23 -21.51 19.77
N ASP A 190 -2.10 -22.33 20.39
CA ASP A 190 -1.96 -22.68 21.81
C ASP A 190 -0.61 -23.38 22.07
N LYS A 191 -0.13 -24.25 21.15
CA LYS A 191 1.20 -24.88 21.26
C LYS A 191 2.34 -23.88 21.13
N GLU A 192 2.27 -22.99 20.13
CA GLU A 192 3.29 -21.95 19.92
C GLU A 192 3.41 -21.02 21.14
N LEU A 193 2.27 -20.64 21.74
CA LEU A 193 2.24 -19.82 22.95
C LEU A 193 2.81 -20.58 24.18
N GLN A 194 2.54 -21.88 24.29
CA GLN A 194 3.16 -22.72 25.33
C GLN A 194 4.67 -22.81 25.17
N GLU A 195 5.19 -22.92 23.94
CA GLU A 195 6.63 -22.97 23.66
C GLU A 195 7.37 -21.70 24.08
N ILE A 196 6.70 -20.55 24.02
CA ILE A 196 7.20 -19.27 24.56
C ILE A 196 6.79 -19.02 26.02
N THR A 197 6.43 -20.08 26.76
CA THR A 197 6.18 -20.09 28.21
C THR A 197 4.99 -19.25 28.69
N TRP A 198 3.96 -19.06 27.86
CA TRP A 198 2.69 -18.51 28.36
C TRP A 198 1.97 -19.51 29.28
N THR A 199 1.25 -18.99 30.29
CA THR A 199 0.47 -19.84 31.20
C THR A 199 -0.79 -20.36 30.51
N GLU A 200 -1.29 -21.53 30.91
CA GLU A 200 -2.53 -22.08 30.36
C GLU A 200 -3.73 -21.13 30.54
N GLU A 201 -3.76 -20.38 31.64
CA GLU A 201 -4.82 -19.39 31.91
C GLU A 201 -4.75 -18.22 30.92
N ASP A 202 -3.56 -17.66 30.70
CA ASP A 202 -3.35 -16.56 29.76
C ASP A 202 -3.63 -16.98 28.32
N ILE A 203 -3.18 -18.17 27.92
CA ILE A 203 -3.45 -18.73 26.60
C ILE A 203 -4.96 -18.85 26.39
N LYS A 204 -5.67 -19.50 27.32
CA LYS A 204 -7.12 -19.68 27.21
C LYS A 204 -7.85 -18.34 27.10
N MET A 205 -7.44 -17.34 27.90
CA MET A 205 -8.03 -16.01 27.85
C MET A 205 -7.74 -15.32 26.51
N PHE A 206 -6.50 -15.36 26.05
CA PHE A 206 -6.06 -14.77 24.79
C PHE A 206 -6.79 -15.39 23.61
N THR A 207 -6.77 -16.71 23.47
CA THR A 207 -7.32 -17.41 22.30
C THR A 207 -8.84 -17.26 22.20
N ASN A 208 -9.55 -17.16 23.35
CA ASN A 208 -10.98 -16.85 23.37
C ASN A 208 -11.26 -15.42 22.91
N ASN A 209 -10.49 -14.43 23.38
CA ASN A 209 -10.64 -13.04 22.95
C ASN A 209 -10.27 -12.88 21.47
N LEU A 210 -9.22 -13.54 21.00
CA LEU A 210 -8.81 -13.55 19.60
C LEU A 210 -9.91 -14.12 18.71
N SER A 211 -10.49 -15.26 19.09
CA SER A 211 -11.61 -15.88 18.36
C SER A 211 -12.83 -14.93 18.30
N GLY A 212 -13.13 -14.24 19.41
CA GLY A 212 -14.17 -13.22 19.45
C GLY A 212 -13.89 -12.06 18.50
N SER A 213 -12.66 -11.54 18.51
CA SER A 213 -12.21 -10.45 17.64
C SER A 213 -12.27 -10.82 16.17
N LEU A 214 -11.81 -12.02 15.78
CA LEU A 214 -11.88 -12.52 14.40
C LEU A 214 -13.33 -12.64 13.92
N ASN A 215 -14.24 -13.10 14.77
CA ASN A 215 -15.67 -13.14 14.44
C ASN A 215 -16.25 -11.74 14.22
N GLN A 216 -15.87 -10.75 15.03
CA GLN A 216 -16.31 -9.35 14.83
C GLN A 216 -15.69 -8.74 13.57
N ALA A 217 -14.42 -9.00 13.30
CA ALA A 217 -13.74 -8.57 12.07
C ALA A 217 -14.46 -9.14 10.84
N ALA A 218 -14.76 -10.44 10.83
CA ALA A 218 -15.53 -11.09 9.77
C ALA A 218 -16.91 -10.44 9.56
N PHE A 219 -17.62 -10.08 10.64
CA PHE A 219 -18.89 -9.34 10.53
C PHE A 219 -18.70 -7.98 9.87
N VAL A 220 -17.73 -7.20 10.34
CA VAL A 220 -17.46 -5.85 9.83
C VAL A 220 -17.08 -5.92 8.35
N MET A 221 -16.17 -6.83 7.97
CA MET A 221 -15.78 -7.04 6.58
C MET A 221 -16.97 -7.40 5.69
N GLN A 222 -17.84 -8.32 6.12
CA GLN A 222 -19.03 -8.68 5.37
C GLN A 222 -19.98 -7.49 5.21
N LYS A 223 -20.18 -6.69 6.26
CA LYS A 223 -21.03 -5.49 6.22
C LYS A 223 -20.45 -4.41 5.32
N LEU A 224 -19.15 -4.21 5.35
CA LEU A 224 -18.47 -3.27 4.46
C LEU A 224 -18.59 -3.75 3.02
N ARG A 225 -18.30 -5.03 2.73
CA ARG A 225 -18.47 -5.59 1.38
C ARG A 225 -19.88 -5.41 0.83
N SER A 226 -20.90 -5.71 1.62
CA SER A 226 -22.31 -5.61 1.16
C SER A 226 -22.76 -4.17 0.90
N ASN A 227 -22.15 -3.18 1.57
CA ASN A 227 -22.59 -1.77 1.49
C ASN A 227 -21.65 -0.87 0.68
N MET A 228 -20.39 -1.25 0.52
CA MET A 228 -19.32 -0.43 -0.08
C MET A 228 -18.52 -1.18 -1.16
N GLY A 229 -18.75 -2.48 -1.34
CA GLY A 229 -18.15 -3.25 -2.43
C GLY A 229 -18.82 -3.03 -3.77
N ASP A 230 -18.17 -3.46 -4.86
CA ASP A 230 -18.57 -3.23 -6.25
C ASP A 230 -19.92 -3.87 -6.63
N VAL A 231 -20.50 -4.71 -5.77
CA VAL A 231 -21.56 -5.65 -6.14
C VAL A 231 -22.96 -5.03 -6.13
N HIS A 232 -23.18 -3.88 -5.48
CA HIS A 232 -24.53 -3.31 -5.29
C HIS A 232 -24.68 -1.78 -5.46
N GLY A 233 -23.86 -1.16 -6.30
CA GLY A 233 -24.04 0.25 -6.65
C GLY A 233 -23.31 1.20 -5.71
N THR A 234 -22.79 2.26 -6.33
CA THR A 234 -21.79 3.23 -5.90
C THR A 234 -22.17 4.04 -4.66
N LYS A 235 -22.17 3.41 -3.47
CA LYS A 235 -22.01 4.17 -2.23
C LYS A 235 -20.52 4.48 -2.05
N PRO A 236 -20.15 5.72 -1.71
CA PRO A 236 -18.74 6.08 -1.55
C PRO A 236 -18.11 5.23 -0.45
N ALA A 237 -17.03 4.52 -0.78
CA ALA A 237 -16.25 3.79 0.19
C ALA A 237 -15.50 4.78 1.10
N ILE A 238 -15.58 4.54 2.41
CA ILE A 238 -14.85 5.35 3.39
C ILE A 238 -13.43 4.81 3.48
N ASN A 239 -12.45 5.64 3.10
CA ASN A 239 -11.05 5.26 3.00
C ASN A 239 -10.52 4.56 4.27
N ALA A 240 -10.76 5.13 5.45
CA ALA A 240 -10.32 4.55 6.72
C ALA A 240 -10.85 3.11 6.95
N LEU A 241 -12.12 2.85 6.63
CA LEU A 241 -12.75 1.55 6.85
C LEU A 241 -12.27 0.48 5.86
N VAL A 242 -11.88 0.89 4.65
CA VAL A 242 -11.27 -0.02 3.66
C VAL A 242 -9.88 -0.43 4.13
N PHE A 243 -9.08 0.51 4.63
CA PHE A 243 -7.77 0.20 5.21
C PHE A 243 -7.85 -0.76 6.40
N ASP A 244 -8.81 -0.56 7.31
CA ASP A 244 -9.00 -1.47 8.45
C ASP A 244 -9.44 -2.87 7.98
N SER A 245 -10.23 -2.95 6.91
CA SER A 245 -10.63 -4.23 6.31
C SER A 245 -9.45 -4.99 5.69
N ILE A 246 -8.52 -4.28 5.06
CA ILE A 246 -7.32 -4.88 4.46
C ILE A 246 -6.38 -5.40 5.55
N LYS A 247 -6.30 -4.72 6.71
CA LYS A 247 -5.47 -5.19 7.83
C LYS A 247 -6.01 -6.45 8.51
N TRP A 248 -7.32 -6.70 8.39
CA TRP A 248 -7.96 -7.87 8.97
C TRP A 248 -8.06 -9.06 8.03
N SER A 249 -7.92 -8.84 6.71
CA SER A 249 -7.89 -9.89 5.69
C SER A 249 -6.53 -10.55 5.62
#